data_AF-A0A0A3IFC8-F1
#
_entry.id   AF-A0A0A3IFC8-F1
#
_cell.length_a   1.000
_cell.length_b   1.000
_cell.length_c   1.000
_cell.angle_alpha   90.00
_cell.angle_beta   90.00
_cell.angle_gamma   90.00
#
_symmetry.space_group_name_H-M   'P 1'
#
loop_
_entity.id
_entity.type
_entity.pdbx_description
1 polymer ?
#
loop_
_entity_poly.entity_id
_entity_poly.type
_entity_poly.pdbx_seq_one_letter_code
_entity_poly.pdbx_strand_id
1 'polypeptide(L)'
;MQKYYITDSQQMVARWIREGKIQGIRSENRKEGYRVSEDELFEFIEEQRPGLPSIMQIYESYVKQLKPEFQEENITETQEILNKNLQLIETENVGLRERVLSLENALNDLQQEKQILEMELIETLELYNGLKEENNVLLDDIETLSELFKIIDDENKKLKDLSSKKADIEIKGDHETKKGNTVKKELSFEEFKELSEETVSSIEHNLEKGIIEKHLWSVYERIFKNGKIKSNLITENGSITCPFTEKVYKQQKRLINNAVLHYFEKHSGLKPYQEELEITVAND
;
A
#
# COMPACT_ATOMS: atom_id res chain seq x y z
N MET A 1 25.83 39.18 -79.53
CA MET A 1 26.82 38.36 -80.27
C MET A 1 27.22 37.07 -79.55
N GLN A 2 27.89 37.14 -78.40
CA GLN A 2 28.34 35.94 -77.68
C GLN A 2 27.18 35.02 -77.26
N LYS A 3 26.07 35.61 -76.79
CA LYS A 3 24.81 34.92 -76.46
C LYS A 3 24.25 34.07 -77.62
N TYR A 4 24.55 34.45 -78.87
CA TYR A 4 24.10 33.75 -80.09
C TYR A 4 25.24 32.94 -80.74
N TYR A 5 26.36 32.72 -80.03
CA TYR A 5 27.50 31.93 -80.51
C TYR A 5 28.09 32.39 -81.86
N ILE A 6 27.98 33.68 -82.18
CA ILE A 6 28.55 34.25 -83.42
C ILE A 6 30.03 34.60 -83.22
N THR A 7 30.34 35.36 -82.17
CA THR A 7 31.72 35.67 -81.77
C THR A 7 31.72 36.20 -80.33
N ASP A 8 32.83 35.95 -79.64
CA ASP A 8 33.21 36.50 -78.34
C ASP A 8 34.23 37.66 -78.47
N SER A 9 34.83 37.84 -79.65
CA SER A 9 35.87 38.85 -79.88
C SER A 9 35.28 40.20 -80.25
N GLN A 10 35.46 41.18 -79.36
CA GLN A 10 35.08 42.58 -79.61
C GLN A 10 35.81 43.18 -80.82
N GLN A 11 37.05 42.73 -81.11
CA GLN A 11 37.82 43.19 -82.26
C GLN A 11 37.18 42.76 -83.59
N MET A 12 36.59 41.57 -83.63
CA MET A 12 35.84 41.07 -84.80
C MET A 12 34.56 41.89 -85.02
N VAL A 13 33.83 42.20 -83.95
CA VAL A 13 32.63 43.06 -84.03
C VAL A 13 33.00 44.47 -84.52
N ALA A 14 34.06 45.07 -83.99
CA ALA A 14 34.55 46.38 -84.44
C ALA A 14 35.04 46.37 -85.91
N ARG A 15 35.54 45.23 -86.38
CA ARG A 15 35.91 45.03 -87.79
C ARG A 15 34.66 44.96 -88.67
N TRP A 16 33.63 44.21 -88.30
CA TRP A 16 32.39 44.12 -89.05
C TRP A 16 31.66 45.45 -89.17
N ILE A 17 31.70 46.28 -88.13
CA ILE A 17 31.16 47.64 -88.17
C ILE A 17 31.95 48.52 -89.15
N ARG A 18 33.29 48.42 -89.18
CA ARG A 18 34.12 49.17 -90.15
C ARG A 18 33.94 48.68 -91.59
N GLU A 19 33.71 47.38 -91.78
CA GLU A 19 33.43 46.76 -93.07
C GLU A 19 31.98 46.99 -93.55
N GLY A 20 31.13 47.63 -92.74
CA GLY A 20 29.73 47.90 -93.08
C GLY A 20 28.81 46.68 -93.05
N LYS A 21 29.27 45.56 -92.49
CA LYS A 21 28.45 44.33 -92.33
C LYS A 21 27.41 44.46 -91.23
N ILE A 22 27.65 45.35 -90.27
CA ILE A 22 26.72 45.71 -89.20
C ILE A 22 26.66 47.23 -89.17
N GLN A 23 25.46 47.80 -89.18
CA GLN A 23 25.29 49.25 -89.10
C GLN A 23 25.55 49.74 -87.67
N GLY A 24 26.76 50.27 -87.45
CA GLY A 24 27.13 50.90 -86.20
C GLY A 24 27.05 52.42 -86.27
N ILE A 25 26.30 53.03 -85.37
CA ILE A 25 26.30 54.48 -85.14
C ILE A 25 27.47 54.81 -84.21
N ARG A 26 28.32 55.75 -84.64
CA ARG A 26 29.41 56.23 -83.79
C ARG A 26 28.83 57.05 -82.64
N SER A 27 29.17 56.69 -81.40
CA SER A 27 28.78 57.49 -80.23
C SER A 27 29.48 58.85 -80.25
N GLU A 28 28.82 59.89 -79.71
CA GLU A 28 29.36 61.26 -79.62
C GLU A 28 30.70 61.29 -78.88
N ASN A 29 30.84 60.45 -77.85
CA ASN A 29 32.08 60.25 -77.12
C ASN A 29 32.93 59.15 -77.77
N ARG A 30 34.13 59.51 -78.23
CA ARG A 30 35.06 58.56 -78.89
C ARG A 30 35.46 57.38 -78.00
N LYS A 31 35.38 57.51 -76.67
CA LYS A 31 35.71 56.44 -75.71
C LYS A 31 34.58 55.41 -75.55
N GLU A 32 33.36 55.73 -75.95
CA GLU A 32 32.18 54.84 -75.81
C GLU A 32 32.02 53.86 -76.98
N GLY A 33 32.72 54.08 -78.09
CA GLY A 33 32.71 53.17 -79.24
C GLY A 33 31.46 53.29 -80.11
N TYR A 34 31.04 52.18 -80.71
CA TYR A 34 29.90 52.11 -81.64
C TYR A 34 28.66 51.56 -80.94
N ARG A 35 27.50 52.12 -81.26
CA ARG A 35 26.19 51.59 -80.88
C ARG A 35 25.56 50.95 -82.11
N VAL A 36 24.97 49.77 -81.95
CA VAL A 36 24.27 49.05 -83.02
C VAL A 36 22.82 48.93 -82.56
N SER A 37 21.87 49.19 -83.47
CA SER A 37 20.45 48.94 -83.23
C SER A 37 20.23 47.46 -82.94
N GLU A 38 19.24 47.17 -82.08
CA GLU A 38 18.86 45.80 -81.80
C GLU A 38 18.37 45.10 -83.07
N ASP A 39 17.62 45.81 -83.92
CA ASP A 39 17.11 45.31 -85.20
C ASP A 39 18.24 44.91 -86.16
N GLU A 40 19.23 45.77 -86.45
CA GLU A 40 20.37 45.39 -87.29
C GLU A 40 21.23 44.27 -86.68
N LEU A 41 21.33 44.25 -85.35
CA LEU A 41 22.05 43.18 -84.68
C LEU A 41 21.34 41.85 -84.90
N PHE A 42 20.01 41.82 -84.78
CA PHE A 42 19.20 40.63 -85.03
C PHE A 42 19.19 40.22 -86.49
N GLU A 43 19.09 41.18 -87.42
CA GLU A 43 19.16 40.92 -88.85
C GLU A 43 20.50 40.28 -89.23
N PHE A 44 21.61 40.82 -88.72
CA PHE A 44 22.93 40.21 -88.90
C PHE A 44 23.04 38.83 -88.25
N ILE A 45 22.46 38.64 -87.05
CA ILE A 45 22.44 37.32 -86.40
C ILE A 45 21.65 36.31 -87.24
N GLU A 46 20.50 36.71 -87.78
CA GLU A 46 19.64 35.89 -88.63
C GLU A 46 20.35 35.53 -89.95
N GLU A 47 21.07 36.48 -90.56
CA GLU A 47 21.88 36.23 -91.75
C GLU A 47 23.02 35.23 -91.47
N GLN A 48 23.70 35.36 -90.33
CA GLN A 48 24.78 34.44 -89.95
C GLN A 48 24.27 33.07 -89.51
N ARG A 49 23.11 33.00 -88.85
CA ARG A 49 22.49 31.77 -88.33
C ARG A 49 20.95 31.88 -88.35
N PRO A 50 20.31 31.47 -89.46
CA PRO A 50 18.87 31.53 -89.59
C PRO A 50 18.14 30.74 -88.50
N GLY A 51 17.08 31.32 -87.94
CA GLY A 51 16.20 30.71 -86.93
C GLY A 51 16.74 30.67 -85.50
N LEU A 52 18.03 30.98 -85.28
CA LEU A 52 18.63 30.97 -83.95
C LEU A 52 18.03 32.01 -82.99
N PRO A 53 17.76 33.27 -83.40
CA PRO A 53 17.08 34.25 -82.55
C PRO A 53 15.75 33.74 -81.98
N SER A 54 14.93 33.13 -82.83
CA SER A 54 13.61 32.59 -82.45
C SER A 54 13.73 31.43 -81.45
N ILE A 55 14.64 30.48 -81.72
CA ILE A 55 14.90 29.36 -80.80
C ILE A 55 15.37 29.86 -79.44
N MET A 56 16.25 30.87 -79.42
CA MET A 56 16.80 31.41 -78.16
C MET A 56 15.73 32.14 -77.34
N GLN A 57 14.82 32.88 -77.99
CA GLN A 57 13.68 33.52 -77.32
C GLN A 57 12.74 32.47 -76.69
N ILE A 58 12.42 31.40 -77.42
CA ILE A 58 11.58 30.30 -76.91
C ILE A 58 12.30 29.62 -75.73
N TYR A 59 13.59 29.33 -75.87
CA TYR A 59 14.40 28.74 -74.80
C TYR A 59 14.42 29.62 -73.54
N GLU A 60 14.63 30.93 -73.68
CA GLU A 60 14.59 31.86 -72.55
C GLU A 60 13.23 31.91 -71.86
N SER A 61 12.15 31.90 -72.64
CA SER A 61 10.79 31.85 -72.10
C SER A 61 10.54 30.55 -71.32
N TYR A 62 11.03 29.42 -71.84
CA TYR A 62 10.90 28.11 -71.21
C TYR A 62 11.75 27.99 -69.95
N VAL A 63 12.99 28.48 -69.96
CA VAL A 63 13.86 28.52 -68.76
C VAL A 63 13.26 29.42 -67.68
N LYS A 64 12.64 30.53 -68.07
CA LYS A 64 11.96 31.42 -67.11
C LYS A 64 10.73 30.76 -66.49
N GLN A 65 10.00 29.93 -67.23
CA GLN A 65 8.88 29.15 -66.71
C GLN A 65 9.33 27.97 -65.84
N LEU A 66 10.48 27.36 -66.13
CA LEU A 66 11.05 26.23 -65.38
C LEU A 66 11.75 26.62 -64.08
N LYS A 67 12.09 27.90 -63.89
CA LYS A 67 12.51 28.43 -62.60
C LYS A 67 11.27 28.93 -61.87
N PRO A 68 10.58 28.10 -61.07
CA PRO A 68 9.66 28.67 -60.10
C PRO A 68 10.49 29.61 -59.24
N GLU A 69 9.99 30.83 -59.00
CA GLU A 69 10.51 31.69 -57.94
C GLU A 69 10.35 30.91 -56.63
N PHE A 70 11.38 30.16 -56.25
CA PHE A 70 11.50 29.61 -54.92
C PHE A 70 11.60 30.81 -53.98
N GLN A 71 10.47 31.17 -53.38
CA GLN A 71 10.41 32.18 -52.34
C GLN A 71 11.27 31.69 -51.17
N GLU A 72 12.44 32.31 -50.98
CA GLU A 72 13.39 32.01 -49.88
C GLU A 72 12.72 32.10 -48.48
N GLU A 73 11.62 32.86 -48.38
CA GLU A 73 10.77 33.00 -47.20
C GLU A 73 10.13 31.67 -46.75
N ASN A 74 9.66 30.82 -47.69
CA ASN A 74 9.04 29.55 -47.32
C ASN A 74 10.05 28.52 -46.79
N ILE A 75 11.31 28.60 -47.22
CA ILE A 75 12.37 27.66 -46.79
C ILE A 75 12.82 28.00 -45.37
N THR A 76 12.95 29.29 -45.06
CA THR A 76 13.35 29.77 -43.74
C THR A 76 12.28 29.46 -42.69
N GLU A 77 11.00 29.70 -43.00
CA GLU A 77 9.88 29.41 -42.08
C GLU A 77 9.76 27.89 -41.80
N THR A 78 9.94 27.05 -42.82
CA THR A 78 9.92 25.58 -42.67
C THR A 78 11.09 25.09 -41.81
N GLN A 79 12.29 25.67 -41.97
CA GLN A 79 13.47 25.33 -41.16
C GLN A 79 13.30 25.76 -39.70
N GLU A 80 12.71 26.93 -39.43
CA GLU A 80 12.41 27.38 -38.08
C GLU A 80 11.41 26.48 -37.37
N ILE A 81 10.34 26.05 -38.06
CA ILE A 81 9.36 25.11 -37.52
C ILE A 81 10.02 23.76 -37.20
N LEU A 82 10.88 23.26 -38.09
CA LEU A 82 11.60 22.00 -37.86
C LEU A 82 12.51 22.09 -36.63
N ASN A 83 13.26 23.19 -36.47
CA ASN A 83 14.15 23.40 -35.33
C ASN A 83 13.38 23.50 -34.01
N LYS A 84 12.22 24.19 -34.00
CA LYS A 84 11.35 24.25 -32.82
C LYS A 84 10.81 22.87 -32.44
N ASN A 85 10.38 22.08 -33.41
CA ASN A 85 9.90 20.72 -33.17
C ASN A 85 11.01 19.80 -32.63
N LEU A 86 12.22 19.90 -33.18
CA LEU A 86 13.39 19.17 -32.67
C LEU A 86 13.69 19.53 -31.21
N GLN A 87 13.71 20.82 -30.87
CA GLN A 87 13.91 21.26 -29.49
C GLN A 87 12.83 20.74 -28.54
N LEU A 88 11.55 20.78 -28.96
CA LEU A 88 10.45 20.25 -28.14
C LEU A 88 10.63 18.75 -27.87
N ILE A 89 10.93 17.97 -28.90
CA ILE A 89 11.18 16.52 -28.78
C ILE A 89 12.38 16.25 -27.86
N GLU A 90 13.43 17.05 -27.95
CA GLU A 90 14.61 16.89 -27.12
C GLU A 90 14.31 17.19 -25.64
N THR A 91 13.55 18.26 -25.37
CA THR A 91 13.11 18.59 -24.00
C THR A 91 12.21 17.51 -23.40
N GLU A 92 11.28 16.96 -24.19
CA GLU A 92 10.40 15.87 -23.75
C GLU A 92 11.21 14.60 -23.46
N ASN A 93 12.16 14.25 -24.32
CA ASN A 93 13.03 13.10 -24.11
C ASN A 93 13.90 13.22 -22.86
N VAL A 94 14.39 14.42 -22.54
CA VAL A 94 15.13 14.67 -21.29
C VAL A 94 14.21 14.42 -20.09
N GLY A 95 12.99 14.97 -20.09
CA GLY A 95 12.03 14.75 -19.02
C GLY A 95 11.62 13.27 -18.85
N LEU A 96 11.46 12.55 -19.96
CA LEU A 96 11.19 11.10 -19.93
C LEU A 96 12.37 10.32 -19.33
N ARG A 97 13.62 10.67 -19.68
CA ARG A 97 14.82 10.02 -19.12
C ARG A 97 14.94 10.24 -17.61
N GLU A 98 14.70 11.46 -17.13
CA GLU A 98 14.70 11.77 -15.70
C GLU A 98 13.63 10.98 -14.96
N ARG A 99 12.43 10.87 -15.55
CA ARG A 99 11.33 10.08 -14.97
C ARG A 99 11.65 8.59 -14.92
N VAL A 100 12.26 8.04 -15.97
CA VAL A 100 12.73 6.65 -15.99
C VAL A 100 13.75 6.41 -14.88
N LEU A 101 14.76 7.27 -14.76
CA LEU A 101 15.77 7.17 -13.70
C LEU A 101 15.15 7.23 -12.30
N SER A 102 14.18 8.14 -12.09
CA SER A 102 13.46 8.24 -10.82
C SER A 102 12.66 6.98 -10.49
N LEU A 103 12.02 6.37 -11.50
CA LEU A 103 11.26 5.14 -11.33
C LEU A 103 12.17 3.94 -11.08
N GLU A 104 13.32 3.86 -11.74
CA GLU A 104 14.33 2.82 -11.52
C GLU A 104 14.87 2.88 -10.09
N ASN A 105 15.17 4.08 -9.57
CA ASN A 105 15.59 4.25 -8.19
C ASN A 105 14.49 3.82 -7.20
N ALA A 106 13.25 4.26 -7.40
CA ALA A 106 12.13 3.87 -6.53
C ALA A 106 11.88 2.35 -6.55
N LEU A 107 12.04 1.71 -7.70
CA LEU A 107 11.91 0.25 -7.84
C LEU A 107 13.02 -0.47 -7.06
N ASN A 108 14.26 0.03 -7.14
CA ASN A 108 15.38 -0.52 -6.37
C ASN A 108 15.17 -0.37 -4.86
N ASP A 109 14.70 0.78 -4.39
CA ASP A 109 14.40 1.03 -2.98
C ASP A 109 13.30 0.08 -2.47
N LEU A 110 12.20 -0.06 -3.21
CA LEU A 110 11.12 -1.01 -2.89
C LEU A 110 11.61 -2.46 -2.89
N GLN A 111 12.54 -2.81 -3.77
CA GLN A 111 13.10 -4.15 -3.83
C GLN A 111 14.00 -4.45 -2.62
N GLN A 112 14.75 -3.46 -2.13
CA GLN A 112 15.52 -3.58 -0.90
C GLN A 112 14.61 -3.69 0.33
N GLU A 113 13.57 -2.85 0.42
CA GLU A 113 12.57 -2.91 1.49
C GLU A 113 11.90 -4.29 1.53
N LYS A 114 11.51 -4.82 0.37
CA LYS A 114 10.95 -6.17 0.26
C LYS A 114 11.91 -7.23 0.81
N GLN A 115 13.20 -7.16 0.51
CA GLN A 115 14.19 -8.13 1.01
C GLN A 115 14.34 -8.06 2.52
N ILE A 116 14.32 -6.86 3.11
CA ILE A 116 14.37 -6.67 4.56
C ILE A 116 13.13 -7.30 5.21
N LEU A 117 11.94 -7.02 4.67
CA LEU A 117 10.69 -7.59 5.19
C LEU A 117 10.63 -9.12 5.07
N GLU A 118 11.15 -9.68 3.97
CA GLU A 118 11.26 -11.14 3.81
C GLU A 118 12.18 -11.76 4.86
N MET A 119 13.29 -11.09 5.21
CA MET A 119 14.21 -11.54 6.27
C MET A 119 13.56 -11.45 7.66
N GLU A 120 12.90 -10.34 7.98
CA GLU A 120 12.15 -10.19 9.25
C GLU A 120 11.02 -11.20 9.39
N LEU A 121 10.35 -11.53 8.28
CA LEU A 121 9.32 -12.57 8.26
C LEU A 121 9.90 -13.95 8.59
N ILE A 122 11.08 -14.28 8.07
CA ILE A 122 11.75 -15.55 8.38
C ILE A 122 12.13 -15.61 9.87
N GLU A 123 12.74 -14.54 10.39
CA GLU A 123 13.16 -14.48 11.80
C GLU A 123 11.96 -14.59 12.76
N THR A 124 10.85 -13.91 12.45
CA THR A 124 9.62 -13.99 13.25
C THR A 124 8.97 -15.38 13.18
N LEU A 125 9.03 -16.06 12.03
CA LEU A 125 8.55 -17.44 11.90
C LEU A 125 9.41 -18.43 12.70
N GLU A 126 10.73 -18.26 12.71
CA GLU A 126 11.64 -19.08 13.52
C GLU A 126 11.35 -18.90 15.02
N LEU A 127 11.16 -17.66 15.47
CA LEU A 127 10.83 -17.35 16.86
C LEU A 127 9.45 -17.92 17.25
N TYR A 128 8.45 -17.79 16.37
CA TYR A 128 7.13 -18.39 16.60
C TYR A 128 7.19 -19.91 16.72
N ASN A 129 7.96 -20.58 15.86
CA ASN A 129 8.13 -22.02 15.93
C ASN A 129 8.84 -22.44 17.23
N GLY A 130 9.88 -21.71 17.65
CA GLY A 130 10.56 -21.95 18.93
C GLY A 130 9.62 -21.81 20.13
N LEU A 131 8.81 -20.73 20.19
CA LEU A 131 7.80 -20.55 21.24
C LEU A 131 6.72 -21.62 21.21
N LYS A 132 6.34 -22.11 20.03
CA LYS A 132 5.37 -23.18 19.88
C LYS A 132 5.93 -24.50 20.43
N GLU A 133 7.19 -24.80 20.16
CA GLU A 133 7.87 -25.97 20.73
C GLU A 133 7.98 -25.87 22.25
N GLU A 134 8.40 -24.72 22.77
CA GLU A 134 8.47 -24.47 24.23
C GLU A 134 7.10 -24.65 24.90
N ASN A 135 6.02 -24.12 24.30
CA ASN A 135 4.67 -24.34 24.81
C ASN A 135 4.26 -25.81 24.82
N ASN A 136 4.66 -26.60 23.81
CA ASN A 136 4.36 -28.03 23.80
C ASN A 136 5.07 -28.74 24.96
N VAL A 137 6.35 -28.42 25.21
CA VAL A 137 7.09 -28.98 26.36
C VAL A 137 6.41 -28.62 27.68
N LEU A 138 5.97 -27.36 27.83
CA LEU A 138 5.25 -26.94 29.03
C LEU A 138 3.91 -27.66 29.21
N LEU A 139 3.21 -27.98 28.12
CA LEU A 139 1.98 -28.78 28.19
C LEU A 139 2.27 -30.21 28.67
N ASP A 140 3.34 -30.84 28.18
CA ASP A 140 3.79 -32.16 28.65
C ASP A 140 4.16 -32.11 30.14
N ASP A 141 4.87 -31.06 30.59
CA ASP A 141 5.19 -30.85 32.01
C ASP A 141 3.93 -30.69 32.87
N ILE A 142 2.91 -29.96 32.38
CA ILE A 142 1.63 -29.81 33.09
C ILE A 142 0.91 -31.16 33.20
N GLU A 143 0.95 -31.98 32.16
CA GLU A 143 0.36 -33.33 32.18
C GLU A 143 1.06 -34.21 33.22
N THR A 144 2.40 -34.28 33.19
CA THR A 144 3.16 -35.07 34.16
C THR A 144 2.94 -34.60 35.60
N LEU A 145 2.89 -33.29 35.85
CA LEU A 145 2.56 -32.74 37.17
C LEU A 145 1.15 -33.13 37.61
N SER A 146 0.17 -33.13 36.69
CA SER A 146 -1.19 -33.54 36.98
C SER A 146 -1.27 -35.02 37.39
N GLU A 147 -0.47 -35.88 36.77
CA GLU A 147 -0.35 -37.29 37.18
C GLU A 147 0.29 -37.43 38.57
N LEU A 148 1.37 -36.69 38.84
CA LEU A 148 2.02 -36.69 40.15
C LEU A 148 1.09 -36.22 41.28
N PHE A 149 0.27 -35.19 41.04
CA PHE A 149 -0.72 -34.74 42.01
C PHE A 149 -1.75 -35.82 42.35
N LYS A 150 -2.22 -36.59 41.36
CA LYS A 150 -3.13 -37.73 41.60
C LYS A 150 -2.48 -38.78 42.49
N ILE A 151 -1.20 -39.10 42.27
CA ILE A 151 -0.46 -40.06 43.09
C ILE A 151 -0.37 -39.56 44.54
N ILE A 152 -0.02 -38.28 44.73
CA ILE A 152 0.07 -37.65 46.06
C ILE A 152 -1.28 -37.68 46.77
N ASP A 153 -2.37 -37.38 46.07
CA ASP A 153 -3.73 -37.43 46.64
C ASP A 153 -4.10 -38.86 47.06
N ASP A 154 -3.79 -39.85 46.24
CA ASP A 154 -4.00 -41.26 46.57
C ASP A 154 -3.17 -41.72 47.77
N GLU A 155 -1.92 -41.28 47.87
CA GLU A 155 -1.05 -41.56 49.02
C GLU A 155 -1.54 -40.88 50.29
N ASN A 156 -1.94 -39.61 50.20
CA ASN A 156 -2.52 -38.87 51.32
C ASN A 156 -3.82 -39.53 51.81
N LYS A 157 -4.65 -40.03 50.90
CA LYS A 157 -5.85 -40.80 51.24
C LYS A 157 -5.51 -42.10 51.96
N LYS A 158 -4.53 -42.87 51.46
CA LYS A 158 -4.04 -44.10 52.13
C LYS A 158 -3.48 -43.80 53.53
N LEU A 159 -2.69 -42.74 53.68
CA LEU A 159 -2.14 -42.31 54.97
C LEU A 159 -3.25 -41.93 55.96
N LYS A 160 -4.28 -41.22 55.49
CA LYS A 160 -5.44 -40.85 56.30
C LYS A 160 -6.23 -42.08 56.75
N ASP A 161 -6.44 -43.05 55.86
CA ASP A 161 -7.11 -44.31 56.20
C ASP A 161 -6.30 -45.12 57.22
N LEU A 162 -4.97 -45.15 57.10
CA LEU A 162 -4.07 -45.81 58.06
C LEU A 162 -4.03 -45.09 59.42
N SER A 163 -4.07 -43.76 59.44
CA SER A 163 -4.16 -42.95 60.65
C SER A 163 -5.50 -43.17 61.37
N SER A 164 -6.60 -43.25 60.60
CA SER A 164 -7.94 -43.54 61.12
C SER A 164 -8.02 -44.95 61.72
N LYS A 165 -7.44 -45.96 61.04
CA LYS A 165 -7.34 -47.33 61.57
C LYS A 165 -6.43 -47.45 62.81
N LYS A 166 -5.44 -46.57 62.97
CA LYS A 166 -4.63 -46.47 64.20
C LYS A 166 -5.40 -45.79 65.34
N ALA A 167 -6.22 -44.78 65.03
CA ALA A 167 -7.10 -44.13 66.01
C ALA A 167 -8.23 -45.06 66.51
N ASP A 168 -8.73 -45.97 65.66
CA ASP A 168 -9.74 -46.97 66.02
C ASP A 168 -9.23 -48.05 67.01
N ILE A 169 -7.90 -48.18 67.18
CA ILE A 169 -7.30 -49.06 68.19
C ILE A 169 -7.18 -48.36 69.56
N GLU A 170 -7.22 -47.03 69.62
CA GLU A 170 -6.99 -46.27 70.86
C GLU A 170 -8.18 -45.44 71.38
N ILE A 171 -9.29 -45.29 70.64
CA ILE A 171 -10.43 -44.49 71.14
C ILE A 171 -11.77 -45.19 70.88
N LYS A 172 -12.16 -46.08 71.80
CA LYS A 172 -13.58 -46.26 72.15
C LYS A 172 -14.01 -45.05 72.98
N GLY A 173 -14.53 -44.03 72.32
CA GLY A 173 -15.11 -42.87 72.96
C GLY A 173 -16.05 -42.17 72.00
N ASP A 174 -17.34 -42.21 72.34
CA ASP A 174 -18.41 -41.47 71.70
C ASP A 174 -18.00 -40.03 71.34
N HIS A 175 -18.35 -39.57 70.14
CA HIS A 175 -19.25 -38.42 69.97
C HIS A 175 -19.50 -38.09 68.49
N GLU A 176 -20.78 -38.19 68.15
CA GLU A 176 -21.61 -37.21 67.42
C GLU A 176 -20.98 -36.34 66.30
N THR A 177 -21.52 -36.60 65.12
CA THR A 177 -21.77 -35.69 64.00
C THR A 177 -22.00 -34.21 64.36
N LYS A 178 -21.08 -33.31 63.96
CA LYS A 178 -21.40 -31.89 63.70
C LYS A 178 -20.66 -31.36 62.46
N LYS A 179 -21.37 -31.29 61.33
CA LYS A 179 -21.03 -30.45 60.18
C LYS A 179 -21.16 -28.97 60.59
N GLY A 180 -20.04 -28.35 60.94
CA GLY A 180 -19.94 -26.91 61.11
C GLY A 180 -19.65 -26.23 59.77
N ASN A 181 -20.64 -25.51 59.23
CA ASN A 181 -20.45 -24.58 58.12
C ASN A 181 -19.75 -23.31 58.63
N THR A 182 -18.42 -23.28 58.59
CA THR A 182 -17.62 -22.07 58.78
C THR A 182 -17.18 -21.52 57.42
N VAL A 183 -17.43 -20.23 57.20
CA VAL A 183 -16.97 -19.45 56.04
C VAL A 183 -15.45 -19.60 55.93
N LYS A 184 -14.93 -20.20 54.85
CA LYS A 184 -13.50 -20.16 54.53
C LYS A 184 -13.12 -18.69 54.32
N LYS A 185 -12.24 -18.15 55.16
CA LYS A 185 -11.87 -16.72 55.16
C LYS A 185 -10.86 -16.36 54.07
N GLU A 186 -10.33 -17.35 53.38
CA GLU A 186 -9.32 -17.23 52.33
C GLU A 186 -9.81 -18.01 51.11
N LEU A 187 -9.75 -17.39 49.94
CA LEU A 187 -10.15 -17.95 48.65
C LEU A 187 -9.17 -17.44 47.59
N SER A 188 -8.58 -18.34 46.82
CA SER A 188 -7.73 -17.95 45.68
C SER A 188 -8.58 -17.50 44.48
N PHE A 189 -7.93 -16.95 43.45
CA PHE A 189 -8.63 -16.59 42.22
C PHE A 189 -9.09 -17.83 41.44
N GLU A 190 -8.31 -18.91 41.46
CA GLU A 190 -8.63 -20.19 40.84
C GLU A 190 -9.88 -20.80 41.50
N GLU A 191 -9.93 -20.83 42.84
CA GLU A 191 -11.11 -21.30 43.58
C GLU A 191 -12.34 -20.39 43.33
N PHE A 192 -12.13 -19.08 43.15
CA PHE A 192 -13.19 -18.16 42.77
C PHE A 192 -13.74 -18.46 41.37
N LYS A 193 -12.86 -18.77 40.41
CA LYS A 193 -13.20 -19.13 39.04
C LYS A 193 -14.06 -20.40 39.01
N GLU A 194 -13.64 -21.45 39.71
CA GLU A 194 -14.41 -22.70 39.86
C GLU A 194 -15.80 -22.46 40.46
N LEU A 195 -15.90 -21.66 41.52
CA LEU A 195 -17.19 -21.35 42.15
C LEU A 195 -18.13 -20.57 41.23
N SER A 196 -17.58 -19.78 40.30
CA SER A 196 -18.32 -18.96 39.35
C SER A 196 -18.64 -19.65 38.02
N GLU A 197 -18.04 -20.80 37.72
CA GLU A 197 -18.11 -21.50 36.43
C GLU A 197 -19.55 -21.81 36.00
N GLU A 198 -20.36 -22.30 36.93
CA GLU A 198 -21.80 -22.57 36.72
C GLU A 198 -22.59 -21.30 36.35
N THR A 199 -22.20 -20.15 36.92
CA THR A 199 -22.87 -18.86 36.67
C THR A 199 -22.39 -18.24 35.36
N VAL A 200 -21.10 -18.36 35.04
CA VAL A 200 -20.53 -17.89 33.77
C VAL A 200 -21.08 -18.70 32.60
N SER A 201 -21.14 -20.03 32.74
CA SER A 201 -21.69 -20.94 31.72
C SER A 201 -23.16 -20.70 31.42
N SER A 202 -23.93 -20.18 32.38
CA SER A 202 -25.34 -19.83 32.19
C SER A 202 -25.56 -18.43 31.63
N ILE A 203 -24.55 -17.57 31.66
CA ILE A 203 -24.64 -16.20 31.15
C ILE A 203 -24.19 -16.12 29.68
N GLU A 204 -23.17 -16.88 29.25
CA GLU A 204 -22.57 -16.66 27.92
C GLU A 204 -22.07 -17.94 27.21
N HIS A 205 -22.55 -18.12 25.97
CA HIS A 205 -22.04 -19.12 25.01
C HIS A 205 -21.08 -18.55 23.93
N ASN A 206 -20.88 -17.22 23.85
CA ASN A 206 -20.28 -16.57 22.66
C ASN A 206 -19.13 -15.57 22.95
N LEU A 207 -18.53 -15.55 24.14
CA LEU A 207 -17.41 -14.65 24.47
C LEU A 207 -16.07 -15.40 24.57
N GLU A 208 -15.00 -14.79 24.06
CA GLU A 208 -13.65 -15.35 24.12
C GLU A 208 -13.19 -15.52 25.57
N LYS A 209 -12.58 -16.68 25.89
CA LYS A 209 -12.16 -17.06 27.25
C LYS A 209 -11.30 -16.00 27.95
N GLY A 210 -10.46 -15.27 27.20
CA GLY A 210 -9.59 -14.22 27.76
C GLY A 210 -10.33 -12.97 28.24
N ILE A 211 -11.48 -12.64 27.63
CA ILE A 211 -12.32 -11.51 28.05
C ILE A 211 -13.02 -11.86 29.37
N ILE A 212 -13.57 -13.07 29.47
CA ILE A 212 -14.25 -13.58 30.66
C ILE A 212 -13.30 -13.56 31.88
N GLU A 213 -12.06 -14.02 31.70
CA GLU A 213 -11.06 -14.07 32.78
C GLU A 213 -10.73 -12.66 33.32
N LYS A 214 -10.58 -11.67 32.43
CA LYS A 214 -10.36 -10.27 32.82
C LYS A 214 -11.53 -9.69 33.62
N HIS A 215 -12.76 -10.01 33.21
CA HIS A 215 -13.97 -9.58 33.93
C HIS A 215 -14.10 -10.27 35.29
N LEU A 216 -13.83 -11.59 35.37
CA LEU A 216 -13.83 -12.32 36.64
C LEU A 216 -12.77 -11.79 37.61
N TRP A 217 -11.56 -11.47 37.12
CA TRP A 217 -10.51 -10.85 37.92
C TRP A 217 -10.97 -9.52 38.54
N SER A 218 -11.67 -8.71 37.74
CA SER A 218 -12.23 -7.42 38.19
C SER A 218 -13.26 -7.60 39.31
N VAL A 219 -14.11 -8.63 39.23
CA VAL A 219 -15.07 -8.98 40.29
C VAL A 219 -14.33 -9.47 41.54
N TYR A 220 -13.34 -10.34 41.36
CA TYR A 220 -12.54 -10.90 42.44
C TYR A 220 -11.81 -9.81 43.23
N GLU A 221 -11.09 -8.90 42.57
CA GLU A 221 -10.40 -7.78 43.22
C GLU A 221 -11.36 -6.84 43.96
N ARG A 222 -12.63 -6.77 43.55
CA ARG A 222 -13.63 -5.94 44.24
C ARG A 222 -13.97 -6.52 45.61
N ILE A 223 -14.03 -7.85 45.72
CA ILE A 223 -14.48 -8.59 46.91
C ILE A 223 -13.30 -8.99 47.81
N PHE A 224 -12.17 -9.39 47.21
CA PHE A 224 -11.02 -9.94 47.90
C PHE A 224 -9.81 -9.00 47.83
N LYS A 225 -8.96 -9.05 48.86
CA LYS A 225 -7.63 -8.42 48.90
C LYS A 225 -6.67 -9.44 49.53
N ASN A 226 -5.64 -9.85 48.79
CA ASN A 226 -4.71 -10.91 49.19
C ASN A 226 -5.42 -12.22 49.56
N GLY A 227 -6.42 -12.62 48.77
CA GLY A 227 -7.24 -13.83 49.01
C GLY A 227 -8.24 -13.72 50.16
N LYS A 228 -8.25 -12.61 50.92
CA LYS A 228 -9.19 -12.38 52.03
C LYS A 228 -10.31 -11.44 51.64
N ILE A 229 -11.53 -11.73 52.09
CA ILE A 229 -12.65 -10.80 51.91
C ILE A 229 -12.29 -9.47 52.59
N LYS A 230 -12.50 -8.37 51.86
CA LYS A 230 -12.17 -7.05 52.40
C LYS A 230 -12.98 -6.77 53.67
N SER A 231 -12.32 -6.25 54.70
CA SER A 231 -12.91 -6.02 56.02
C SER A 231 -14.11 -5.08 55.99
N ASN A 232 -14.14 -4.13 55.05
CA ASN A 232 -15.27 -3.20 54.85
C ASN A 232 -16.54 -3.87 54.30
N LEU A 233 -16.46 -5.12 53.86
CA LEU A 233 -17.61 -5.90 53.37
C LEU A 233 -18.14 -6.89 54.42
N ILE A 234 -17.48 -7.01 55.58
CA ILE A 234 -17.89 -7.93 56.64
C ILE A 234 -18.75 -7.16 57.66
N THR A 235 -19.98 -7.62 57.85
CA THR A 235 -20.88 -7.09 58.88
C THR A 235 -20.50 -7.62 60.28
N GLU A 236 -20.92 -6.92 61.33
CA GLU A 236 -20.67 -7.30 62.74
C GLU A 236 -21.14 -8.73 63.07
N ASN A 237 -22.13 -9.23 62.33
CA ASN A 237 -22.69 -10.58 62.46
C ASN A 237 -21.95 -11.65 61.64
N GLY A 238 -20.78 -11.33 61.07
CA GLY A 238 -19.96 -12.25 60.27
C GLY A 238 -20.54 -12.59 58.88
N SER A 239 -21.58 -11.86 58.43
CA SER A 239 -22.13 -11.97 57.08
C SER A 239 -21.43 -10.99 56.13
N ILE A 240 -21.44 -11.27 54.83
CA ILE A 240 -20.68 -10.51 53.82
C ILE A 240 -21.64 -9.72 52.94
N THR A 241 -21.42 -8.42 52.82
CA THR A 241 -22.18 -7.52 51.95
C THR A 241 -21.59 -7.52 50.54
N CYS A 242 -22.42 -7.72 49.53
CA CYS A 242 -22.00 -7.70 48.13
C CYS A 242 -21.72 -6.27 47.66
N PRO A 243 -20.54 -5.98 47.08
CA PRO A 243 -20.20 -4.65 46.60
C PRO A 243 -20.95 -4.22 45.33
N PHE A 244 -21.69 -5.14 44.68
CA PHE A 244 -22.42 -4.86 43.44
C PHE A 244 -23.94 -4.72 43.65
N THR A 245 -24.50 -5.43 44.64
CA THR A 245 -25.95 -5.48 44.90
C THR A 245 -26.33 -4.99 46.28
N GLU A 246 -25.36 -4.69 47.15
CA GLU A 246 -25.54 -4.30 48.57
C GLU A 246 -26.30 -5.32 49.43
N LYS A 247 -26.58 -6.52 48.88
CA LYS A 247 -27.24 -7.62 49.59
C LYS A 247 -26.25 -8.33 50.52
N VAL A 248 -26.75 -8.82 51.65
CA VAL A 248 -25.96 -9.51 52.68
C VAL A 248 -26.10 -11.03 52.54
N TYR A 249 -24.97 -11.73 52.55
CA TYR A 249 -24.89 -13.18 52.36
C TYR A 249 -24.13 -13.86 53.49
N LYS A 250 -24.66 -15.00 53.97
CA LYS A 250 -23.98 -15.88 54.94
C LYS A 250 -23.05 -16.91 54.27
N GLN A 251 -23.26 -17.16 52.98
CA GLN A 251 -22.54 -18.17 52.21
C GLN A 251 -21.73 -17.51 51.09
N GLN A 252 -20.45 -17.86 51.02
CA GLN A 252 -19.51 -17.30 50.04
C GLN A 252 -19.89 -17.64 48.59
N LYS A 253 -20.31 -18.88 48.30
CA LYS A 253 -20.77 -19.26 46.94
C LYS A 253 -21.95 -18.38 46.47
N ARG A 254 -22.92 -18.09 47.35
CA ARG A 254 -24.07 -17.24 47.00
C ARG A 254 -23.67 -15.80 46.72
N LEU A 255 -22.71 -15.26 47.48
CA LEU A 255 -22.14 -13.94 47.25
C LEU A 255 -21.48 -13.88 45.87
N ILE A 256 -20.59 -14.84 45.57
CA ILE A 256 -19.83 -14.89 44.31
C ILE A 256 -20.78 -14.97 43.12
N ASN A 257 -21.73 -15.90 43.12
CA ASN A 257 -22.67 -16.06 42.00
C ASN A 257 -23.49 -14.78 41.76
N ASN A 258 -23.98 -14.13 42.82
CA ASN A 258 -24.74 -12.87 42.66
C ASN A 258 -23.86 -11.70 42.21
N ALA A 259 -22.61 -11.64 42.67
CA ALA A 259 -21.67 -10.60 42.28
C ALA A 259 -21.27 -10.71 40.81
N VAL A 260 -20.96 -11.93 40.36
CA VAL A 260 -20.62 -12.22 38.96
C VAL A 260 -21.82 -11.92 38.06
N LEU A 261 -22.99 -12.48 38.37
CA LEU A 261 -24.21 -12.28 37.58
C LEU A 261 -24.54 -10.80 37.40
N HIS A 262 -24.58 -10.02 38.49
CA HIS A 262 -24.92 -8.60 38.41
C HIS A 262 -23.81 -7.75 37.75
N TYR A 263 -22.55 -8.18 37.83
CA TYR A 263 -21.46 -7.50 37.15
C TYR A 263 -21.59 -7.62 35.64
N PHE A 264 -21.83 -8.83 35.12
CA PHE A 264 -21.99 -9.11 33.69
C PHE A 264 -23.31 -8.53 33.13
N GLU A 265 -24.41 -8.60 33.87
CA GLU A 265 -25.67 -7.95 33.47
C GLU A 265 -25.52 -6.42 33.27
N LYS A 266 -24.68 -5.77 34.09
CA LYS A 266 -24.51 -4.30 34.08
C LYS A 266 -23.38 -3.80 33.19
N HIS A 267 -22.30 -4.57 33.01
CA HIS A 267 -21.11 -4.15 32.25
C HIS A 267 -21.04 -4.74 30.84
N SER A 268 -21.73 -5.85 30.56
CA SER A 268 -21.70 -6.51 29.25
C SER A 268 -22.93 -6.23 28.39
N GLY A 269 -23.99 -5.61 28.95
CA GLY A 269 -25.26 -5.39 28.25
C GLY A 269 -26.04 -6.67 27.91
N LEU A 270 -25.62 -7.82 28.46
CA LEU A 270 -26.18 -9.12 28.18
C LEU A 270 -27.29 -9.43 29.17
N LYS A 271 -28.52 -9.57 28.67
CA LYS A 271 -29.65 -10.11 29.43
C LYS A 271 -29.57 -11.64 29.43
N PRO A 272 -29.96 -12.31 30.52
CA PRO A 272 -30.12 -13.77 30.52
C PRO A 272 -31.13 -14.17 29.43
N TYR A 273 -30.76 -15.18 28.63
CA TYR A 273 -31.57 -15.69 27.53
C TYR A 273 -32.95 -16.15 28.05
N GLN A 274 -34.01 -15.50 27.56
CA GLN A 274 -35.39 -16.00 27.72
C GLN A 274 -35.80 -16.60 26.38
N GLU A 275 -36.16 -17.89 26.42
CA GLU A 275 -36.53 -18.70 25.27
C GLU A 275 -37.92 -18.25 24.75
N GLU A 276 -37.95 -17.39 23.72
CA GLU A 276 -39.19 -17.06 22.99
C GLU A 276 -39.44 -18.11 21.90
N LEU A 277 -40.47 -18.94 22.11
CA LEU A 277 -41.02 -19.88 21.13
C LEU A 277 -41.71 -19.12 19.99
N GLU A 278 -41.05 -19.00 18.83
CA GLU A 278 -41.71 -18.57 17.60
C GLU A 278 -42.61 -19.70 17.05
N ILE A 279 -43.93 -19.52 17.19
CA ILE A 279 -44.94 -20.26 16.44
C ILE A 279 -45.06 -19.59 15.07
N THR A 280 -44.49 -20.19 14.03
CA THR A 280 -44.74 -19.80 12.64
C THR A 280 -46.07 -20.38 12.18
N VAL A 281 -47.10 -19.52 12.14
CA VAL A 281 -48.35 -19.80 11.42
C VAL A 281 -48.07 -19.55 9.94
N ALA A 282 -48.05 -20.62 9.14
CA ALA A 282 -48.01 -20.54 7.69
C ALA A 282 -49.34 -19.97 7.18
N ASN A 283 -49.27 -18.85 6.45
CA ASN A 283 -50.33 -18.40 5.56
C ASN A 283 -49.78 -18.35 4.13
N ASP A 284 -50.65 -18.81 3.24
CA ASP A 284 -50.65 -18.88 1.76
C ASP A 284 -49.85 -20.01 1.10
#